data_AF-A0A4R2N2S0-F1
#
_entry.id   AF-A0A4R2N2S0-F1
#
_cell.length_a   1.000
_cell.length_b   1.000
_cell.length_c   1.000
_cell.angle_alpha   90.00
_cell.angle_beta   90.00
_cell.angle_gamma   90.00
#
_symmetry.space_group_name_H-M   'P 1'
#
loop_
_entity.id
_entity.type
_entity.pdbx_description
1 polymer ?
#
loop_
_entity_poly.entity_id
_entity_poly.type
_entity_poly.pdbx_seq_one_letter_code
_entity_poly.pdbx_strand_id
1 'polypeptide(L)'
;MKLTKTILSTTLIACATLLTACYDKDSQKQQNLPVQSQGVKDQALQLFNMTVRILPEQRFIGKDEKGNDFVSFAYTLENISNKAIKEIQWFNILTAESTIIDITNVPAVFEKTLQANSSEKITLTKLAIHYPENVRKLILNPKTELKSKTLAGKIIFADDSKLVITTPEDIEKAFSKNK
;
A
#
# COMPACT_ATOMS: atom_id res chain seq x y z
N MET A 1 -6.65 -74.59 -18.67
CA MET A 1 -5.32 -74.11 -18.25
C MET A 1 -5.47 -72.83 -17.42
N LYS A 2 -5.04 -72.84 -16.16
CA LYS A 2 -4.30 -71.75 -15.51
C LYS A 2 -3.86 -72.24 -14.13
N LEU A 3 -2.55 -72.42 -14.00
CA LEU A 3 -1.83 -73.02 -12.89
C LEU A 3 -1.72 -72.04 -11.73
N THR A 4 -2.09 -72.52 -10.54
CA THR A 4 -1.73 -71.96 -9.24
C THR A 4 -0.23 -72.12 -9.01
N LYS A 5 0.45 -71.07 -8.54
CA LYS A 5 1.81 -71.14 -8.03
C LYS A 5 1.85 -70.63 -6.58
N THR A 6 2.25 -71.53 -5.69
CA THR A 6 2.60 -71.28 -4.30
C THR A 6 4.10 -71.02 -4.22
N ILE A 7 4.55 -69.98 -3.52
CA ILE A 7 5.88 -69.96 -2.89
C ILE A 7 5.72 -69.41 -1.49
N LEU A 8 6.05 -70.26 -0.52
CA LEU A 8 6.19 -70.00 0.91
C LEU A 8 7.67 -69.71 1.16
N SER A 9 8.03 -68.66 1.91
CA SER A 9 9.34 -68.51 2.56
C SER A 9 9.26 -67.52 3.72
N THR A 10 9.35 -68.08 4.92
CA THR A 10 9.44 -67.48 6.25
C THR A 10 10.87 -67.07 6.62
N THR A 11 11.07 -65.94 7.30
CA THR A 11 12.05 -65.71 8.41
C THR A 11 11.90 -64.26 8.94
N LEU A 12 11.36 -63.99 10.14
CA LEU A 12 11.87 -64.06 11.52
C LEU A 12 12.97 -63.03 11.93
N ILE A 13 12.56 -62.08 12.79
CA ILE A 13 13.22 -61.48 13.99
C ILE A 13 14.43 -60.52 13.81
N ALA A 14 14.28 -59.29 14.32
CA ALA A 14 14.98 -58.81 15.54
C ALA A 14 14.51 -57.41 16.00
N CYS A 15 14.15 -57.32 17.28
CA CYS A 15 13.93 -56.10 18.05
C CYS A 15 15.24 -55.29 18.22
N ALA A 16 15.14 -53.96 18.28
CA ALA A 16 16.02 -53.14 19.11
C ALA A 16 15.38 -51.80 19.52
N THR A 17 15.09 -51.72 20.82
CA THR A 17 15.28 -50.59 21.76
C THR A 17 14.55 -49.25 21.54
N LEU A 18 13.69 -48.98 22.52
CA LEU A 18 13.16 -47.69 22.94
C LEU A 18 14.28 -46.65 23.16
N LEU A 19 14.04 -45.42 22.70
CA LEU A 19 14.64 -44.21 23.28
C LEU A 19 13.52 -43.40 23.93
N THR A 20 13.41 -43.55 25.25
CA THR A 20 12.80 -42.57 26.14
C THR A 20 13.70 -41.34 26.21
N ALA A 21 13.16 -40.18 25.87
CA ALA A 21 13.65 -38.90 26.37
C ALA A 21 12.45 -38.15 26.96
N CYS A 22 12.36 -38.17 28.29
CA CYS A 22 11.53 -37.24 29.05
C CYS A 22 12.23 -35.87 29.06
N TYR A 23 11.49 -34.79 28.84
CA TYR A 23 11.62 -33.57 29.65
C TYR A 23 10.39 -32.67 29.42
N ASP A 24 9.62 -32.48 30.51
CA ASP A 24 8.58 -31.46 30.66
C ASP A 24 9.21 -30.05 30.64
N LYS A 25 8.55 -29.08 29.98
CA LYS A 25 8.34 -27.74 30.57
C LYS A 25 7.37 -26.86 29.77
N ASP A 26 6.52 -26.23 30.57
CA ASP A 26 5.57 -25.17 30.33
C ASP A 26 5.89 -24.10 29.28
N SER A 27 4.79 -23.64 28.66
CA SER A 27 4.50 -22.25 28.32
C SER A 27 5.50 -21.50 27.45
N GLN A 28 5.23 -21.41 26.14
CA GLN A 28 5.16 -20.14 25.39
C GLN A 28 4.31 -20.34 24.12
N LYS A 29 2.98 -20.12 24.20
CA LYS A 29 2.24 -19.70 23.00
C LYS A 29 2.61 -18.24 22.75
N GLN A 30 3.77 -18.04 22.12
CA GLN A 30 4.08 -16.79 21.43
C GLN A 30 2.95 -16.55 20.43
N GLN A 31 2.13 -15.54 20.71
CA GLN A 31 1.37 -14.84 19.69
C GLN A 31 2.39 -14.30 18.68
N ASN A 32 2.59 -15.04 17.59
CA ASN A 32 3.22 -14.53 16.40
C ASN A 32 2.33 -13.39 15.87
N LEU A 33 2.69 -12.16 16.20
CA LEU A 33 2.35 -10.99 15.39
C LEU A 33 2.86 -11.29 13.97
N PRO A 34 2.01 -11.27 12.94
CA PRO A 34 2.47 -11.56 11.61
C PRO A 34 3.37 -10.41 11.16
N VAL A 35 4.67 -10.66 11.08
CA VAL A 35 5.53 -10.00 10.12
C VAL A 35 4.92 -10.35 8.75
N GLN A 36 4.10 -9.46 8.19
CA GLN A 36 3.56 -9.64 6.85
C GLN A 36 4.74 -9.88 5.90
N SER A 37 4.81 -11.10 5.36
CA SER A 37 5.84 -11.47 4.39
C SER A 37 5.69 -10.59 3.15
N GLN A 38 6.81 -10.31 2.47
CA GLN A 38 6.84 -9.48 1.25
C GLN A 38 5.76 -9.91 0.23
N GLY A 39 5.50 -11.21 0.11
CA GLY A 39 4.46 -11.74 -0.79
C GLY A 39 3.03 -11.29 -0.47
N VAL A 40 2.68 -11.05 0.81
CA VAL A 40 1.36 -10.50 1.18
C VAL A 40 1.25 -9.04 0.77
N LYS A 41 2.33 -8.25 0.92
CA LYS A 41 2.36 -6.85 0.49
C LYS A 41 2.27 -6.72 -1.03
N ASP A 42 2.95 -7.59 -1.78
CA ASP A 42 2.91 -7.59 -3.24
C ASP A 42 1.50 -7.92 -3.77
N GLN A 43 0.83 -8.91 -3.18
CA GLN A 43 -0.57 -9.22 -3.49
C GLN A 43 -1.51 -8.06 -3.16
N ALA A 44 -1.33 -7.41 -2.01
CA ALA A 44 -2.13 -6.25 -1.64
C ALA A 44 -1.93 -5.07 -2.60
N LEU A 45 -0.70 -4.83 -3.05
CA LEU A 45 -0.39 -3.82 -4.06
C LEU A 45 -1.03 -4.15 -5.42
N GLN A 46 -0.96 -5.41 -5.86
CA GLN A 46 -1.62 -5.84 -7.09
C GLN A 46 -3.14 -5.59 -7.00
N LEU A 47 -3.75 -5.97 -5.88
CA LEU A 47 -5.18 -5.75 -5.66
C LEU A 47 -5.54 -4.26 -5.63
N PHE A 48 -4.69 -3.41 -5.04
CA PHE A 48 -4.88 -1.96 -5.04
C PHE A 48 -4.94 -1.42 -6.47
N ASN A 49 -3.95 -1.79 -7.29
CA ASN A 49 -3.84 -1.33 -8.68
C ASN A 49 -4.94 -1.90 -9.60
N MET A 50 -5.56 -3.02 -9.21
CA MET A 50 -6.76 -3.56 -9.85
C MET A 50 -8.07 -2.96 -9.33
N THR A 51 -8.04 -2.21 -8.24
CA THR A 51 -9.22 -1.62 -7.60
C THR A 51 -9.41 -0.16 -7.97
N VAL A 52 -8.32 0.61 -7.94
CA VAL A 52 -8.34 2.06 -8.17
C VAL A 52 -7.25 2.47 -9.14
N ARG A 53 -7.58 3.39 -10.05
CA ARG A 53 -6.60 4.16 -10.82
C ARG A 53 -6.55 5.58 -10.28
N ILE A 54 -5.34 6.06 -9.99
CA ILE A 54 -5.09 7.43 -9.53
C ILE A 54 -4.33 8.13 -10.63
N LEU A 55 -4.98 9.10 -11.28
CA LEU A 55 -4.44 9.83 -12.41
C LEU A 55 -4.14 11.27 -11.99
N PRO A 56 -2.86 11.63 -11.77
CA PRO A 56 -2.48 13.03 -11.60
C PRO A 56 -2.82 13.82 -12.87
N GLU A 57 -3.48 14.96 -12.70
CA GLU A 57 -3.81 15.86 -13.81
C GLU A 57 -2.85 17.06 -13.82
N GLN A 58 -3.35 18.24 -13.48
CA GLN A 58 -2.62 19.49 -13.57
C GLN A 58 -2.27 20.04 -12.19
N ARG A 59 -1.14 20.75 -12.15
CA ARG A 59 -0.80 21.69 -11.09
C ARG A 59 -1.44 23.03 -11.41
N PHE A 60 -2.15 23.61 -10.45
CA PHE A 60 -2.60 24.99 -10.49
C PHE A 60 -1.86 25.83 -9.45
N ILE A 61 -1.55 27.08 -9.78
CA ILE A 61 -0.90 28.04 -8.88
C ILE A 61 -1.78 29.29 -8.86
N GLY A 62 -2.06 29.79 -7.67
CA GLY A 62 -2.93 30.95 -7.53
C GLY A 62 -2.72 31.69 -6.22
N LYS A 63 -3.58 32.66 -5.96
CA LYS A 63 -3.67 33.40 -4.71
C LYS A 63 -5.03 33.18 -4.07
N ASP A 64 -5.06 32.96 -2.76
CA ASP A 64 -6.30 32.92 -1.99
C ASP A 64 -6.92 34.33 -1.86
N GLU A 65 -8.08 34.42 -1.22
CA GLU A 65 -8.78 35.70 -0.98
C GLU A 65 -7.96 36.70 -0.15
N LYS A 66 -6.94 36.22 0.58
CA LYS A 66 -6.03 37.03 1.41
C LYS A 66 -4.72 37.37 0.67
N GLY A 67 -4.58 36.96 -0.59
CA GLY A 67 -3.39 37.20 -1.42
C GLY A 67 -2.24 36.21 -1.19
N ASN A 68 -2.42 35.18 -0.36
CA ASN A 68 -1.41 34.16 -0.11
C ASN A 68 -1.30 33.20 -1.29
N ASP A 69 -0.08 32.90 -1.71
CA ASP A 69 0.17 31.93 -2.77
C ASP A 69 -0.24 30.52 -2.33
N PHE A 70 -0.87 29.79 -3.24
CA PHE A 70 -1.18 28.37 -3.08
C PHE A 70 -0.81 27.58 -4.32
N VAL A 71 -0.62 26.28 -4.11
CA VAL A 71 -0.53 25.28 -5.17
C VAL A 71 -1.63 24.26 -4.98
N SER A 72 -2.25 23.87 -6.08
CA SER A 72 -3.23 22.79 -6.11
C SER A 72 -2.81 21.68 -7.05
N PHE A 73 -3.06 20.43 -6.66
CA PHE A 73 -2.86 19.24 -7.48
C PHE A 73 -4.22 18.55 -7.67
N ALA A 74 -4.64 18.42 -8.93
CA ALA A 74 -5.86 17.72 -9.28
C ALA A 74 -5.56 16.24 -9.59
N TYR A 75 -6.48 15.37 -9.19
CA TYR A 75 -6.44 13.95 -9.48
C TYR A 75 -7.81 13.47 -9.97
N THR A 76 -7.82 12.62 -10.99
CA THR A 76 -8.97 11.77 -11.28
C THR A 76 -8.76 10.42 -10.59
N LEU A 77 -9.72 10.04 -9.75
CA LEU A 77 -9.79 8.75 -9.08
C LEU A 77 -10.81 7.91 -9.83
N GLU A 78 -10.40 6.76 -10.37
CA GLU A 78 -11.29 5.81 -11.03
C GLU A 78 -11.42 4.56 -10.18
N ASN A 79 -12.63 4.24 -9.74
CA ASN A 79 -12.93 2.94 -9.16
C ASN A 79 -13.18 1.95 -10.28
N ILE A 80 -12.19 1.12 -10.57
CA ILE A 80 -12.26 0.09 -11.62
C ILE A 80 -12.70 -1.28 -11.08
N SER A 81 -13.10 -1.32 -9.80
CA SER A 81 -13.62 -2.53 -9.15
C SER A 81 -15.14 -2.64 -9.22
N ASN A 82 -15.65 -3.76 -8.74
CA ASN A 82 -17.08 -4.03 -8.57
C ASN A 82 -17.62 -3.62 -7.18
N LYS A 83 -16.82 -2.97 -6.34
CA LYS A 83 -17.22 -2.55 -4.98
C LYS A 83 -17.20 -1.04 -4.85
N ALA A 84 -18.22 -0.46 -4.21
CA ALA A 84 -18.20 0.95 -3.87
C ALA A 84 -17.11 1.25 -2.81
N ILE A 85 -16.48 2.41 -2.93
CA ILE A 85 -15.34 2.82 -2.10
C ILE A 85 -15.72 4.02 -1.25
N LYS A 86 -15.41 3.97 0.05
CA LYS A 86 -15.67 5.04 1.02
C LYS A 86 -14.46 5.94 1.20
N GLU A 87 -13.26 5.36 1.15
CA GLU A 87 -12.01 6.10 1.30
C GLU A 87 -10.91 5.49 0.44
N ILE A 88 -10.11 6.34 -0.20
CA ILE A 88 -8.84 5.97 -0.84
C ILE A 88 -7.75 6.81 -0.20
N GLN A 89 -6.62 6.19 0.12
CA GLN A 89 -5.43 6.89 0.56
C GLN A 89 -4.24 6.48 -0.29
N TRP A 90 -3.43 7.46 -0.68
CA TRP A 90 -2.14 7.23 -1.32
C TRP A 90 -1.12 8.24 -0.83
N PHE A 91 0.15 7.98 -1.14
CA PHE A 91 1.21 8.97 -0.95
C PHE A 91 1.61 9.53 -2.33
N ASN A 92 1.55 10.84 -2.45
CA ASN A 92 2.04 11.56 -3.61
C ASN A 92 3.51 11.91 -3.40
N ILE A 93 4.40 11.33 -4.19
CA ILE A 93 5.82 11.65 -4.22
C ILE A 93 6.02 12.65 -5.34
N LEU A 94 6.36 13.88 -4.97
CA LEU A 94 6.61 14.96 -5.91
C LEU A 94 8.11 15.11 -6.12
N THR A 95 8.53 15.16 -7.39
CA THR A 95 9.93 15.32 -7.77
C THR A 95 10.12 16.48 -8.73
N ALA A 96 11.27 17.15 -8.60
CA ALA A 96 11.79 18.11 -9.57
C ALA A 96 13.21 17.67 -9.90
N GLU A 97 13.54 17.55 -11.20
CA GLU A 97 14.89 17.12 -11.65
C GLU A 97 15.35 15.81 -10.98
N SER A 98 14.41 14.87 -10.79
CA SER A 98 14.62 13.57 -10.09
C SER A 98 14.89 13.66 -8.59
N THR A 99 14.90 14.86 -7.99
CA THR A 99 14.99 15.05 -6.54
C THR A 99 13.58 15.05 -5.94
N ILE A 100 13.37 14.27 -4.88
CA ILE A 100 12.11 14.32 -4.11
C ILE A 100 12.06 15.65 -3.37
N ILE A 101 11.00 16.42 -3.63
CA ILE A 101 10.78 17.74 -3.01
C ILE A 101 9.64 17.74 -2.00
N ASP A 102 8.73 16.77 -2.10
CA ASP A 102 7.61 16.61 -1.19
C ASP A 102 7.07 15.18 -1.22
N ILE A 103 6.61 14.70 -0.07
CA ILE A 103 5.82 13.47 0.05
C ILE A 103 4.59 13.82 0.85
N THR A 104 3.44 13.78 0.20
CA THR A 104 2.16 14.13 0.82
C THR A 104 1.29 12.89 0.99
N ASN A 105 0.80 12.64 2.20
CA ASN A 105 -0.27 11.70 2.46
C ASN A 105 -1.60 12.29 1.98
N VAL A 106 -2.27 11.62 1.06
CA VAL A 106 -3.52 12.08 0.45
C VAL A 106 -4.67 11.18 0.89
N PRO A 107 -5.52 11.62 1.83
CA PRO A 107 -6.80 10.98 2.10
C PRO A 107 -7.89 11.54 1.17
N ALA A 108 -8.60 10.67 0.48
CA ALA A 108 -9.81 10.96 -0.27
C ALA A 108 -10.98 10.25 0.39
N VAL A 109 -11.72 10.97 1.25
CA VAL A 109 -12.93 10.50 1.90
C VAL A 109 -14.12 11.05 1.12
N PHE A 110 -14.97 10.17 0.60
CA PHE A 110 -16.08 10.58 -0.25
C PHE A 110 -17.36 10.78 0.58
N GLU A 111 -18.03 11.93 0.42
CA GLU A 111 -19.31 12.21 1.10
C GLU A 111 -20.38 11.16 0.75
N LYS A 112 -20.41 10.77 -0.53
CA LYS A 112 -21.10 9.58 -1.03
C LYS A 112 -20.03 8.64 -1.54
N THR A 113 -20.19 7.34 -1.32
CA THR A 113 -19.19 6.36 -1.78
C THR A 113 -18.93 6.48 -3.29
N LEU A 114 -17.67 6.38 -3.69
CA LEU A 114 -17.25 6.29 -5.09
C LEU A 114 -17.75 4.95 -5.64
N GLN A 115 -18.77 4.99 -6.50
CA GLN A 115 -19.45 3.80 -7.00
C GLN A 115 -18.53 2.92 -7.85
N ALA A 116 -18.86 1.65 -7.96
CA ALA A 116 -18.16 0.73 -8.86
C ALA A 116 -18.17 1.28 -10.30
N ASN A 117 -17.04 1.16 -11.01
CA ASN A 117 -16.86 1.61 -12.40
C ASN A 117 -17.17 3.10 -12.62
N SER A 118 -16.94 3.93 -11.60
CA SER A 118 -17.13 5.38 -11.68
C SER A 118 -15.84 6.13 -11.40
N SER A 119 -15.85 7.43 -11.66
CA SER A 119 -14.72 8.31 -11.39
C SER A 119 -15.14 9.59 -10.70
N GLU A 120 -14.20 10.15 -9.94
CA GLU A 120 -14.37 11.43 -9.26
C GLU A 120 -13.08 12.23 -9.31
N LYS A 121 -13.23 13.55 -9.47
CA LYS A 121 -12.11 14.48 -9.43
C LYS A 121 -11.95 15.03 -8.02
N ILE A 122 -10.73 14.99 -7.51
CA ILE A 122 -10.38 15.67 -6.27
C ILE A 122 -9.29 16.69 -6.53
N THR A 123 -9.26 17.73 -5.72
CA THR A 123 -8.20 18.75 -5.73
C THR A 123 -7.62 18.90 -4.34
N LEU A 124 -6.30 18.77 -4.24
CA LEU A 124 -5.57 19.08 -3.02
C LEU A 124 -4.95 20.45 -3.13
N THR A 125 -5.32 21.35 -2.24
CA THR A 125 -4.77 22.71 -2.18
C THR A 125 -3.93 22.86 -0.93
N LYS A 126 -2.71 23.38 -1.09
CA LYS A 126 -1.81 23.70 0.02
C LYS A 126 -1.25 25.11 -0.18
N LEU A 127 -1.32 25.92 0.89
CA LEU A 127 -0.66 27.22 0.91
C LEU A 127 0.85 27.04 0.74
N ALA A 128 1.44 27.86 -0.12
CA ALA A 128 2.84 27.77 -0.48
C ALA A 128 3.77 28.02 0.72
N ILE A 129 3.29 28.77 1.72
CA ILE A 129 4.01 29.04 2.97
C ILE A 129 4.30 27.78 3.79
N HIS A 130 3.49 26.72 3.64
CA HIS A 130 3.70 25.44 4.32
C HIS A 130 4.77 24.57 3.65
N TYR A 131 5.39 25.05 2.57
CA TYR A 131 6.56 24.42 1.98
C TYR A 131 7.84 25.12 2.44
N PRO A 132 8.92 24.36 2.65
CA PRO A 132 10.26 24.92 2.81
C PRO A 132 10.60 25.89 1.68
N GLU A 133 11.37 26.95 1.96
CA GLU A 133 11.60 28.03 0.99
C GLU A 133 12.20 27.54 -0.33
N ASN A 134 13.14 26.60 -0.28
CA ASN A 134 13.75 25.98 -1.46
C ASN A 134 12.72 25.23 -2.31
N VAL A 135 11.76 24.54 -1.69
CA VAL A 135 10.68 23.83 -2.38
C VAL A 135 9.65 24.81 -2.92
N ARG A 136 9.35 25.89 -2.17
CA ARG A 136 8.38 26.92 -2.54
C ARG A 136 8.70 27.55 -3.90
N LYS A 137 9.98 27.85 -4.15
CA LYS A 137 10.45 28.42 -5.43
C LYS A 137 10.20 27.47 -6.60
N LEU A 138 10.33 26.16 -6.39
CA LEU A 138 10.10 25.14 -7.42
C LEU A 138 8.60 24.94 -7.70
N ILE A 139 7.77 24.82 -6.64
CA ILE A 139 6.34 24.55 -6.81
C ILE A 139 5.58 25.73 -7.42
N LEU A 140 5.99 26.97 -7.12
CA LEU A 140 5.37 28.20 -7.62
C LEU A 140 5.90 28.63 -9.00
N ASN A 141 6.93 27.97 -9.52
CA ASN A 141 7.42 28.23 -10.87
C ASN A 141 6.63 27.37 -11.88
N PRO A 142 5.80 27.96 -12.75
CA PRO A 142 5.02 27.22 -13.74
C PRO A 142 5.91 26.51 -14.77
N LYS A 143 7.15 26.95 -14.97
CA LYS A 143 8.12 26.34 -15.90
C LYS A 143 8.86 25.16 -15.29
N THR A 144 8.86 25.00 -13.97
CA THR A 144 9.47 23.83 -13.34
C THR A 144 8.60 22.61 -13.63
N GLU A 145 9.18 21.63 -14.31
CA GLU A 145 8.55 20.33 -14.53
C GLU A 145 8.53 19.57 -13.21
N LEU A 146 7.32 19.29 -12.72
CA LEU A 146 7.11 18.47 -11.54
C LEU A 146 6.54 17.12 -11.94
N LYS A 147 7.17 16.04 -11.48
CA LYS A 147 6.67 14.69 -11.69
C LYS A 147 6.05 14.16 -10.43
N SER A 148 4.81 13.69 -10.55
CA SER A 148 4.08 13.00 -9.48
C SER A 148 4.20 11.50 -9.67
N LYS A 149 4.57 10.79 -8.61
CA LYS A 149 4.46 9.33 -8.52
C LYS A 149 3.55 8.99 -7.35
N THR A 150 2.61 8.09 -7.57
CA THR A 150 1.70 7.59 -6.55
C THR A 150 2.27 6.33 -5.90
N LEU A 151 2.15 6.25 -4.58
CA LEU A 151 2.42 5.03 -3.82
C LEU A 151 1.13 4.61 -3.10
N ALA A 152 0.73 3.36 -3.30
CA ALA A 152 -0.50 2.81 -2.73
C ALA A 152 -0.48 2.87 -1.20
N GLY A 153 -1.51 3.47 -0.61
CA GLY A 153 -1.69 3.56 0.84
C GLY A 153 -2.70 2.53 1.31
N LYS A 154 -3.99 2.90 1.30
CA LYS A 154 -5.10 2.03 1.69
C LYS A 154 -6.38 2.32 0.89
N ILE A 155 -7.29 1.36 0.92
CA ILE A 155 -8.67 1.50 0.43
C ILE A 155 -9.61 1.01 1.55
N ILE A 156 -10.67 1.77 1.81
CA ILE A 156 -11.78 1.34 2.66
C ILE A 156 -13.03 1.28 1.78
N PHE A 157 -13.60 0.08 1.66
CA PHE A 157 -14.81 -0.15 0.88
C PHE A 157 -16.07 0.28 1.65
N ALA A 158 -17.19 0.37 0.95
CA ALA A 158 -18.49 0.70 1.55
C ALA A 158 -18.98 -0.34 2.57
N ASP A 159 -18.50 -1.59 2.47
CA ASP A 159 -18.76 -2.68 3.44
C ASP A 159 -17.74 -2.74 4.58
N ASP A 160 -16.94 -1.67 4.74
CA ASP A 160 -15.87 -1.51 5.73
C ASP A 160 -14.71 -2.52 5.64
N SER A 161 -14.69 -3.39 4.62
CA SER A 161 -13.49 -4.16 4.30
C SER A 161 -12.35 -3.23 3.87
N LYS A 162 -11.11 -3.63 4.15
CA LYS A 162 -9.93 -2.79 3.98
C LYS A 162 -8.82 -3.49 3.23
N LEU A 163 -8.13 -2.70 2.43
CA LEU A 163 -6.85 -3.05 1.81
C LEU A 163 -5.80 -2.06 2.31
N VAL A 164 -4.73 -2.52 2.93
CA VAL A 164 -3.66 -1.67 3.48
C VAL A 164 -2.32 -2.15 2.95
N ILE A 165 -1.54 -1.24 2.35
CA ILE A 165 -0.27 -1.53 1.68
C ILE A 165 0.87 -0.76 2.34
N THR A 166 0.69 0.56 2.47
CA THR A 166 1.68 1.49 3.03
C THR A 166 1.01 2.36 4.07
N THR A 167 1.63 2.51 5.23
CA THR A 167 1.18 3.44 6.28
C THR A 167 2.09 4.69 6.35
N PRO A 168 1.66 5.78 7.02
CA PRO A 168 2.55 6.92 7.25
C PRO A 168 3.86 6.54 7.94
N GLU A 169 3.82 5.58 8.87
CA GLU A 169 5.00 5.08 9.58
C GLU A 169 5.97 4.34 8.64
N ASP A 170 5.46 3.61 7.64
CA ASP A 170 6.29 2.97 6.61
C ASP A 170 7.07 4.04 5.80
N ILE A 171 6.42 5.16 5.47
CA ILE A 171 7.07 6.31 4.80
C ILE A 171 8.15 6.90 5.70
N GLU A 172 7.81 7.26 6.94
CA GLU A 172 8.76 7.85 7.87
C GLU A 172 10.00 6.96 8.04
N LYS A 173 9.82 5.65 8.18
CA LYS A 173 10.91 4.68 8.30
C LYS A 173 11.76 4.57 7.03
N ALA A 174 11.15 4.67 5.86
CA ALA A 174 11.88 4.62 4.58
C ALA A 174 12.76 5.85 4.35
N PHE A 175 12.31 7.02 4.82
CA PHE A 175 13.01 8.29 4.58
C PHE A 175 13.82 8.80 5.79
N SER A 176 13.67 8.21 6.98
CA SER A 176 14.53 8.49 8.14
C SER A 176 15.86 7.73 8.11
N LYS A 177 15.92 6.56 7.46
CA LYS A 177 17.16 5.76 7.33
C LYS A 177 18.24 6.35 6.43
N ASN A 178 17.95 7.45 5.74
CA ASN A 178 18.86 8.12 4.82
C ASN A 178 19.41 9.45 5.37
N LYS A 179 19.30 9.69 6.68
CA LYS A 179 19.94 10.78 7.42
C LYS A 179 20.92 10.21 8.41
#